data_AF-A0A971FGK8-F1
#
_entry.id   AF-A0A971FGK8-F1
#
_cell.length_a   1.000
_cell.length_b   1.000
_cell.length_c   1.000
_cell.angle_alpha   90.00
_cell.angle_beta   90.00
_cell.angle_gamma   90.00
#
_symmetry.space_group_name_H-M   'P 1'
#
loop_
_entity.id
_entity.type
_entity.pdbx_description
1 polymer ?
#
loop_
_entity_poly.entity_id
_entity_poly.type
_entity_poly.pdbx_seq_one_letter_code
_entity_poly.pdbx_strand_id
1 'polypeptide(L)'
;MRFDYKGIGHPTQSQLVDFTESLVDRQASVSAVLAAHIAACPRCAHEIKRMRTSLELAELSSPPNPSGVLTQEIVIRARAELSRRSRPKRGALVFRTLQYALCAVAVSALALYSFSTALNDASARSETDQPSVSLPSSQQSTNPGAVLQRTATVEALSSSLSIRNEFADSPRKTEYRRALELLDYDLKAARNALQRNPGNTRANQVLVVSLERQLEGLRDLYLDRSF
;
A
#
# COMPACT_ATOMS: atom_id res chain seq x y z
N MET A 1 -17.27 -2.98 15.84
CA MET A 1 -16.90 -1.91 16.79
C MET A 1 -15.66 -2.38 17.56
N ARG A 2 -14.70 -1.51 17.84
CA ARG A 2 -13.45 -1.88 18.55
C ARG A 2 -13.52 -1.29 19.97
N PHE A 3 -13.45 -2.16 20.98
CA PHE A 3 -13.58 -1.76 22.38
C PHE A 3 -12.20 -1.52 22.99
N ASP A 4 -11.83 -0.25 23.20
CA ASP A 4 -10.55 0.13 23.80
C ASP A 4 -10.68 0.36 25.32
N TYR A 5 -11.14 -0.66 26.07
CA TYR A 5 -11.17 -0.60 27.54
C TYR A 5 -9.91 -1.26 28.13
N LYS A 6 -9.07 -0.45 28.80
CA LYS A 6 -7.78 -0.88 29.37
C LYS A 6 -7.87 -1.51 30.78
N GLY A 7 -9.08 -1.72 31.33
CA GLY A 7 -9.25 -2.47 32.58
C GLY A 7 -8.99 -1.71 33.89
N ILE A 8 -8.69 -0.41 33.84
CA ILE A 8 -8.39 0.41 35.03
C ILE A 8 -9.56 1.37 35.29
N GLY A 9 -10.23 1.22 36.43
CA GLY A 9 -11.37 2.06 36.84
C GLY A 9 -12.74 1.48 36.48
N HIS A 10 -13.76 2.34 36.45
CA HIS A 10 -15.06 1.98 35.89
C HIS A 10 -15.10 2.39 34.40
N PRO A 11 -15.74 1.59 33.53
CA PRO A 11 -15.93 1.95 32.13
C PRO A 11 -16.75 3.24 31.98
N THR A 12 -16.48 3.98 30.91
CA THR A 12 -17.24 5.21 30.62
C THR A 12 -18.67 4.87 30.19
N GLN A 13 -19.59 5.83 30.35
CA GLN A 13 -20.98 5.63 29.95
C GLN A 13 -21.12 5.27 28.46
N SER A 14 -20.30 5.86 27.58
CA SER A 14 -20.27 5.50 26.16
C SER A 14 -19.90 4.03 25.92
N GLN A 15 -18.88 3.52 26.62
CA GLN A 15 -18.45 2.12 26.51
C GLN A 15 -19.53 1.15 27.00
N LEU A 16 -20.28 1.52 28.04
CA LEU A 16 -21.42 0.74 28.54
C LEU A 16 -22.57 0.72 27.53
N VAL A 17 -22.85 1.84 26.86
CA VAL A 17 -23.86 1.94 25.80
C VAL A 17 -23.46 1.09 24.59
N ASP A 18 -22.23 1.25 24.08
CA ASP A 18 -21.72 0.47 22.94
C ASP A 18 -21.77 -1.05 23.23
N PHE A 19 -21.47 -1.42 24.47
CA PHE A 19 -21.56 -2.81 24.92
C PHE A 19 -23.01 -3.30 24.99
N THR A 20 -23.94 -2.48 25.50
CA THR A 20 -25.37 -2.83 25.53
C THR A 20 -25.97 -2.94 24.14
N GLU A 21 -25.61 -2.06 23.21
CA GLU A 21 -26.02 -2.12 21.82
C GLU A 21 -25.50 -3.40 21.15
N SER A 22 -24.22 -3.73 21.39
CA SER A 22 -23.62 -4.97 20.90
C SER A 22 -24.25 -6.25 21.49
N LEU A 23 -24.90 -6.18 22.65
CA LEU A 23 -25.67 -7.31 23.21
C LEU A 23 -27.03 -7.49 22.52
N VAL A 24 -27.63 -6.41 22.01
CA VAL A 24 -28.90 -6.45 21.29
C VAL A 24 -28.69 -6.84 19.82
N ASP A 25 -27.67 -6.27 19.18
CA ASP A 25 -27.20 -6.67 17.86
C ASP A 25 -26.46 -8.01 17.97
N ARG A 26 -27.20 -9.13 17.88
CA ARG A 26 -26.70 -10.52 18.02
C ARG A 26 -25.50 -10.90 17.12
N GLN A 27 -25.04 -10.02 16.24
CA GLN A 27 -23.90 -10.19 15.33
C GLN A 27 -22.66 -9.36 15.72
N ALA A 28 -22.75 -8.49 16.73
CA ALA A 28 -21.64 -7.66 17.16
C ALA A 28 -20.69 -8.41 18.11
N SER A 29 -19.38 -8.23 17.92
CA SER A 29 -18.36 -8.82 18.79
C SER A 29 -18.35 -8.16 20.16
N VAL A 30 -18.56 -8.93 21.22
CA VAL A 30 -18.56 -8.43 22.61
C VAL A 30 -17.15 -8.46 23.20
N SER A 31 -16.73 -7.40 23.90
CA SER A 31 -15.42 -7.36 24.55
C SER A 31 -15.39 -8.20 25.83
N ALA A 32 -14.53 -9.23 25.84
CA ALA A 32 -14.41 -10.15 26.98
C ALA A 32 -13.93 -9.44 28.26
N VAL A 33 -13.04 -8.45 28.13
CA VAL A 33 -12.51 -7.67 29.27
C VAL A 33 -13.61 -6.87 29.96
N LEU A 34 -14.47 -6.22 29.17
CA LEU A 34 -15.58 -5.44 29.70
C LEU A 34 -16.64 -6.35 30.33
N ALA A 35 -16.97 -7.47 29.68
CA ALA A 35 -17.87 -8.48 30.23
C ALA A 35 -17.37 -9.04 31.58
N ALA A 36 -16.07 -9.30 31.71
CA ALA A 36 -15.46 -9.74 32.96
C ALA A 36 -15.56 -8.66 34.07
N HIS A 37 -15.33 -7.39 33.73
CA HIS A 37 -15.50 -6.29 34.69
C HIS A 37 -16.95 -6.15 35.15
N ILE A 38 -17.92 -6.24 34.23
CA ILE A 38 -19.35 -6.15 34.54
C ILE A 38 -19.79 -7.31 35.45
N ALA A 39 -19.28 -8.52 35.21
CA ALA A 39 -19.56 -9.67 36.08
C ALA A 39 -19.01 -9.47 37.50
N ALA A 40 -17.88 -8.77 37.65
CA ALA A 40 -17.26 -8.49 38.94
C ALA A 40 -17.82 -7.23 39.64
N CYS A 41 -18.38 -6.26 38.90
CA CYS A 41 -18.81 -4.97 39.44
C CYS A 41 -20.35 -4.81 39.44
N PRO A 42 -21.02 -4.81 40.61
CA PRO A 42 -22.48 -4.75 40.68
C PRO A 42 -23.06 -3.40 40.20
N ARG A 43 -22.29 -2.31 40.34
CA ARG A 43 -22.72 -0.98 39.87
C ARG A 43 -22.85 -0.93 38.35
N CYS A 44 -21.81 -1.39 37.64
CA CYS A 44 -21.83 -1.43 36.18
C CYS A 44 -22.86 -2.46 35.64
N ALA A 45 -23.05 -3.58 36.34
CA ALA A 45 -24.09 -4.55 36.01
C ALA A 45 -25.50 -3.93 36.10
N HIS A 46 -25.76 -3.13 37.14
CA HIS A 46 -27.04 -2.45 37.30
C HIS A 46 -27.28 -1.40 36.20
N GLU A 47 -26.25 -0.64 35.82
CA GLU A 47 -26.35 0.35 34.74
C GLU A 47 -26.68 -0.31 33.39
N ILE A 48 -26.03 -1.42 33.06
CA ILE A 48 -26.32 -2.20 31.85
C ILE A 48 -27.73 -2.78 31.87
N LYS A 49 -28.17 -3.31 33.02
CA LYS A 49 -29.53 -3.83 33.14
C LYS A 49 -30.58 -2.74 32.87
N ARG A 50 -30.35 -1.51 33.37
CA ARG A 50 -31.21 -0.36 33.10
C ARG A 50 -31.21 0.02 31.61
N MET A 51 -30.03 0.09 30.98
CA MET A 51 -29.92 0.39 29.55
C MET A 51 -30.60 -0.67 28.68
N ARG A 52 -30.46 -1.94 29.05
CA ARG A 52 -31.13 -3.05 28.37
C ARG A 52 -32.64 -2.94 28.44
N THR A 53 -33.20 -2.61 29.61
CA THR A 53 -34.65 -2.42 29.72
C THR A 53 -35.17 -1.26 28.85
N SER A 54 -34.39 -0.19 28.67
CA SER A 54 -34.78 0.88 27.74
C SER A 54 -34.70 0.46 26.28
N LEU A 55 -33.74 -0.40 25.91
CA LEU A 55 -33.62 -0.93 24.56
C LEU A 55 -34.72 -1.95 24.25
N GLU A 56 -35.08 -2.81 25.20
CA GLU A 56 -36.20 -3.75 25.07
C GLU A 56 -37.54 -3.01 24.89
N LEU A 57 -37.73 -1.88 25.59
CA LEU A 57 -38.89 -1.00 25.38
C LEU A 57 -38.89 -0.34 23.99
N ALA A 58 -37.71 0.03 23.48
CA ALA A 58 -37.56 0.56 22.12
C ALA A 58 -37.82 -0.53 21.05
N GLU A 59 -37.42 -1.77 21.30
CA GLU A 59 -37.68 -2.92 20.41
C GLU A 59 -39.19 -3.20 20.29
N LEU A 60 -39.95 -3.07 21.38
CA LEU A 60 -41.41 -3.16 21.37
C LEU A 60 -42.07 -2.06 20.52
N SER A 61 -41.41 -0.92 20.35
CA SER A 61 -41.83 0.15 19.44
C SER A 61 -41.33 -0.04 18.00
N SER A 62 -40.97 -1.27 17.63
CA SER A 62 -40.35 -1.62 16.35
C SER A 62 -40.96 -0.83 15.18
N PRO A 63 -40.13 -0.12 14.39
CA PRO A 63 -40.61 0.63 13.25
C PRO A 63 -41.32 -0.32 12.28
N PRO A 64 -42.29 0.18 11.50
CA PRO A 64 -43.03 -0.63 10.55
C PRO A 64 -42.05 -1.34 9.61
N ASN A 65 -42.27 -2.65 9.42
CA ASN A 65 -41.49 -3.49 8.52
C ASN A 65 -41.35 -2.77 7.17
N PRO A 66 -40.12 -2.49 6.68
CA PRO A 66 -39.95 -1.75 5.45
C PRO A 66 -40.69 -2.46 4.32
N SER A 67 -41.46 -1.70 3.55
CA SER A 67 -42.26 -2.28 2.46
C SER A 67 -41.37 -3.11 1.54
N GLY A 68 -41.85 -4.26 1.09
CA GLY A 68 -41.11 -5.16 0.20
C GLY A 68 -40.58 -4.44 -1.07
N VAL A 69 -41.27 -3.38 -1.48
CA VAL A 69 -40.87 -2.51 -2.60
C VAL A 69 -39.61 -1.71 -2.28
N LEU A 70 -39.47 -1.14 -1.08
CA LEU A 70 -38.31 -0.35 -0.69
C LEU A 70 -37.06 -1.23 -0.56
N THR A 71 -37.20 -2.41 0.04
CA THR A 71 -36.10 -3.37 0.17
C THR A 71 -35.62 -3.85 -1.19
N GLN A 72 -36.55 -4.14 -2.12
CA GLN A 72 -36.21 -4.52 -3.47
C GLN A 72 -35.48 -3.40 -4.23
N GLU A 73 -35.94 -2.14 -4.10
CA GLU A 73 -35.28 -0.98 -4.71
C GLU A 73 -33.85 -0.77 -4.17
N ILE A 74 -33.66 -0.92 -2.86
CA ILE A 74 -32.33 -0.81 -2.23
C ILE A 74 -31.40 -1.91 -2.77
N VAL A 75 -31.88 -3.15 -2.87
CA VAL A 75 -31.08 -4.27 -3.41
C VAL A 75 -30.71 -4.03 -4.89
N ILE A 76 -31.66 -3.54 -5.70
CA ILE A 76 -31.41 -3.21 -7.11
C ILE A 76 -30.35 -2.11 -7.22
N ARG A 77 -30.48 -1.02 -6.46
CA ARG A 77 -29.49 0.07 -6.45
C ARG A 77 -28.12 -0.39 -5.95
N ALA A 78 -28.08 -1.19 -4.89
CA ALA A 78 -26.83 -1.74 -4.36
C ALA A 78 -26.10 -2.61 -5.40
N ARG A 79 -26.84 -3.46 -6.14
CA ARG A 79 -26.27 -4.27 -7.23
C ARG A 79 -25.78 -3.42 -8.40
N ALA A 80 -26.51 -2.37 -8.76
CA ALA A 80 -26.09 -1.44 -9.82
C ALA A 80 -24.79 -0.72 -9.46
N GLU A 81 -24.63 -0.31 -8.20
CA GLU A 81 -23.44 0.38 -7.71
C GLU A 81 -22.22 -0.54 -7.66
N LEU A 82 -22.38 -1.79 -7.19
CA LEU A 82 -21.32 -2.80 -7.25
C LEU A 82 -20.88 -3.07 -8.69
N SER A 83 -21.83 -3.14 -9.63
CA SER A 83 -21.55 -3.34 -11.05
C SER A 83 -20.80 -2.16 -11.68
N ARG A 84 -21.06 -0.93 -11.22
CA ARG A 84 -20.31 0.28 -11.65
C ARG A 84 -18.88 0.28 -11.12
N ARG A 85 -18.67 -0.11 -9.86
CA ARG A 85 -17.32 -0.20 -9.26
C ARG A 85 -16.47 -1.29 -9.89
N SER A 86 -17.08 -2.42 -10.27
CA SER A 86 -16.39 -3.55 -10.90
C SER A 86 -16.11 -3.35 -12.39
N ARG A 87 -16.65 -2.30 -13.04
CA ARG A 87 -16.30 -2.02 -14.43
C ARG A 87 -14.86 -1.48 -14.47
N PRO A 88 -13.90 -2.22 -15.07
CA PRO A 88 -12.55 -1.68 -15.24
C PRO A 88 -12.65 -0.42 -16.10
N LYS A 89 -11.93 0.63 -15.71
CA LYS A 89 -11.82 1.88 -16.47
C LYS A 89 -11.11 1.58 -17.80
N ARG A 90 -11.86 1.10 -18.80
CA ARG A 90 -11.34 0.72 -20.14
C ARG A 90 -10.51 1.85 -20.77
N GLY A 91 -10.85 3.11 -20.49
CA GLY A 91 -10.08 4.27 -20.96
C GLY A 91 -8.65 4.37 -20.42
N ALA A 92 -8.38 3.90 -19.19
CA ALA A 92 -7.04 3.97 -18.61
C ALA A 92 -6.08 2.94 -19.24
N LEU A 93 -6.60 1.80 -19.68
CA LEU A 93 -5.79 0.76 -20.31
C LEU A 93 -5.39 1.14 -21.74
N VAL A 94 -6.32 1.72 -22.52
CA VAL A 94 -6.07 2.21 -23.89
C VAL A 94 -5.07 3.37 -23.89
N PHE A 95 -5.18 4.29 -22.94
CA PHE A 95 -4.24 5.39 -22.81
C PHE A 95 -2.82 4.91 -22.45
N ARG A 96 -2.72 3.92 -21.55
CA ARG A 96 -1.43 3.29 -21.22
C ARG A 96 -0.80 2.59 -22.43
N THR A 97 -1.58 1.81 -23.19
CA THR A 97 -1.04 1.13 -24.39
C THR A 97 -0.55 2.11 -25.45
N LEU A 98 -1.25 3.23 -25.63
CA LEU A 98 -0.82 4.29 -26.54
C LEU A 98 0.47 4.97 -26.07
N GLN A 99 0.59 5.23 -24.77
CA GLN A 99 1.79 5.80 -24.16
C GLN A 99 3.01 4.88 -24.32
N TYR A 100 2.85 3.57 -24.11
CA TYR A 100 3.93 2.60 -24.32
C TYR A 100 4.35 2.52 -25.80
N ALA A 101 3.41 2.56 -26.73
CA ALA A 101 3.72 2.57 -28.16
C ALA A 101 4.52 3.83 -28.56
N LEU A 102 4.13 5.00 -28.04
CA LEU A 102 4.82 6.27 -28.31
C LEU A 102 6.24 6.28 -27.74
N CYS A 103 6.44 5.73 -26.54
CA CYS A 103 7.78 5.55 -25.97
C CYS A 103 8.63 4.57 -26.78
N ALA A 104 8.06 3.47 -27.27
CA ALA A 104 8.80 2.50 -28.08
C ALA A 104 9.30 3.12 -29.40
N VAL A 105 8.48 3.94 -30.06
CA VAL A 105 8.85 4.69 -31.28
C VAL A 105 9.95 5.72 -31.00
N ALA A 106 9.86 6.44 -29.87
CA ALA A 106 10.89 7.41 -29.50
C ALA A 106 12.25 6.74 -29.23
N VAL A 107 12.27 5.60 -28.52
CA VAL A 107 13.50 4.85 -28.23
C VAL A 107 14.11 4.26 -29.50
N SER A 108 13.30 3.72 -30.41
CA SER A 108 13.81 3.19 -31.68
C SER A 108 14.34 4.29 -32.60
N ALA A 109 13.70 5.45 -32.65
CA ALA A 109 14.23 6.61 -33.38
C ALA A 109 15.57 7.09 -32.80
N LEU A 110 15.68 7.15 -31.46
CA LEU A 110 16.93 7.54 -30.80
C LEU A 110 18.06 6.53 -31.05
N ALA A 111 17.74 5.24 -31.08
CA ALA A 111 18.69 4.18 -31.42
C ALA A 111 19.13 4.24 -32.88
N LEU A 112 18.21 4.47 -33.82
CA LEU A 112 18.55 4.64 -35.23
C LEU A 112 19.43 5.88 -35.45
N TYR A 113 19.16 6.96 -34.73
CA TYR A 113 19.97 8.18 -34.76
C TYR A 113 21.37 7.97 -34.15
N SER A 114 21.49 7.23 -33.05
CA SER A 114 22.80 6.93 -32.47
C SER A 114 23.62 5.99 -33.35
N PHE A 115 22.99 5.01 -33.99
CA PHE A 115 23.66 4.14 -34.94
C PHE A 115 24.10 4.87 -36.21
N SER A 116 23.27 5.78 -36.75
CA SER A 116 23.64 6.54 -37.94
C SER A 116 24.78 7.52 -37.68
N THR A 117 24.78 8.19 -36.52
CA THR A 117 25.88 9.08 -36.12
C THR A 117 27.17 8.31 -35.86
N ALA A 118 27.12 7.15 -35.21
CA ALA A 118 28.28 6.29 -35.01
C ALA A 118 28.86 5.73 -36.33
N LEU A 119 28.00 5.35 -37.29
CA LEU A 119 28.44 4.90 -38.62
C LEU A 119 29.08 6.03 -39.42
N ASN A 120 28.55 7.25 -39.32
CA ASN A 120 29.09 8.42 -40.02
C ASN A 120 30.44 8.85 -39.42
N ASP A 121 30.59 8.77 -38.10
CA ASP A 121 31.86 9.07 -37.41
C ASP A 121 32.93 7.99 -37.68
N ALA A 122 32.52 6.71 -37.79
CA ALA A 122 33.43 5.63 -38.21
C ALA A 122 33.88 5.75 -39.67
N SER A 123 32.99 6.25 -40.54
CA SER A 123 33.32 6.54 -41.94
C SER A 123 34.29 7.72 -42.05
N ALA A 124 34.08 8.78 -41.26
CA ALA A 124 34.97 9.95 -41.20
C ALA A 124 36.35 9.62 -40.61
N ARG A 125 36.43 8.69 -39.65
CA ARG A 125 37.71 8.23 -39.06
C ARG A 125 38.52 7.29 -39.95
N SER A 126 37.91 6.74 -41.01
CA SER A 126 38.64 5.87 -41.94
C SER A 126 39.50 6.65 -42.96
N GLU A 127 39.35 7.97 -43.04
CA GLU A 127 40.15 8.84 -43.93
C GLU A 127 41.25 9.65 -43.21
N THR A 128 41.42 9.53 -41.89
CA THR A 128 42.44 10.30 -41.17
C THR A 128 43.24 9.42 -40.20
N ASP A 129 44.50 9.22 -40.57
CA ASP A 129 45.51 8.51 -39.81
C ASP A 129 45.93 9.34 -38.56
N GLN A 130 45.82 8.71 -37.37
CA GLN A 130 46.34 9.10 -36.03
C GLN A 130 45.76 10.32 -35.26
N PRO A 131 46.01 10.43 -33.92
CA PRO A 131 46.12 9.40 -32.88
C PRO A 131 45.04 9.57 -31.79
N SER A 132 44.90 8.53 -30.97
CA SER A 132 44.02 8.41 -29.82
C SER A 132 44.24 9.50 -28.76
N VAL A 133 43.34 10.50 -28.74
CA VAL A 133 43.14 11.41 -27.61
C VAL A 133 41.96 10.91 -26.79
N SER A 134 42.26 10.30 -25.64
CA SER A 134 41.26 9.96 -24.62
C SER A 134 40.81 11.25 -23.91
N LEU A 135 39.55 11.65 -24.09
CA LEU A 135 38.88 12.66 -23.29
C LEU A 135 37.88 11.98 -22.33
N PRO A 136 37.64 12.56 -21.14
CA PRO A 136 37.26 11.82 -19.96
C PRO A 136 35.80 11.42 -19.99
N SER A 137 35.53 10.13 -19.78
CA SER A 137 34.23 9.71 -19.26
C SER A 137 34.02 10.39 -17.92
N SER A 138 32.96 11.19 -17.83
CA SER A 138 32.43 11.68 -16.56
C SER A 138 32.00 10.47 -15.73
N GLN A 139 32.95 9.93 -14.96
CA GLN A 139 32.72 8.94 -13.94
C GLN A 139 31.92 9.63 -12.84
N GLN A 140 30.60 9.47 -12.89
CA GLN A 140 29.78 9.70 -11.71
C GLN A 140 30.11 8.56 -10.72
N SER A 141 31.21 8.78 -10.00
CA SER A 141 31.69 7.96 -8.88
C SER A 141 30.54 7.84 -7.88
N THR A 142 29.78 6.75 -8.02
CA THR A 142 28.73 6.40 -7.08
C THR A 142 29.44 5.89 -5.84
N ASN A 143 29.66 6.80 -4.90
CA ASN A 143 30.47 6.57 -3.72
C ASN A 143 29.86 5.38 -2.93
N PRO A 144 30.58 4.28 -2.68
CA PRO A 144 30.03 3.08 -2.04
C PRO A 144 29.43 3.36 -0.65
N GLY A 145 29.90 4.42 0.03
CA GLY A 145 29.33 4.90 1.29
C GLY A 145 27.88 5.40 1.18
N ALA A 146 27.49 6.00 0.04
CA ALA A 146 26.13 6.50 -0.15
C ALA A 146 25.11 5.35 -0.31
N VAL A 147 25.54 4.21 -0.86
CA VAL A 147 24.71 3.00 -0.98
C VAL A 147 24.48 2.37 0.39
N LEU A 148 25.53 2.28 1.22
CA LEU A 148 25.45 1.77 2.60
C LEU A 148 24.54 2.62 3.49
N GLN A 149 24.62 3.95 3.36
CA GLN A 149 23.79 4.87 4.14
C GLN A 149 22.31 4.74 3.76
N ARG A 150 22.01 4.54 2.46
CA ARG A 150 20.64 4.30 1.96
C ARG A 150 20.10 2.94 2.39
N THR A 151 20.92 1.90 2.50
CA THR A 151 20.46 0.60 3.03
C THR A 151 20.12 0.67 4.51
N ALA A 152 20.90 1.41 5.30
CA ALA A 152 20.65 1.57 6.73
C ALA A 152 19.35 2.36 7.02
N THR A 153 19.03 3.37 6.20
CA THR A 153 17.77 4.12 6.35
C THR A 153 16.55 3.29 5.97
N VAL A 154 16.66 2.46 4.93
CA VAL A 154 15.60 1.51 4.54
C VAL A 154 15.36 0.49 5.66
N GLU A 155 16.43 -0.02 6.27
CA GLU A 155 16.32 -0.98 7.38
C GLU A 155 15.68 -0.35 8.64
N ALA A 156 16.07 0.88 8.99
CA ALA A 156 15.46 1.63 10.10
C ALA A 156 13.98 1.96 9.87
N LEU A 157 13.59 2.32 8.64
CA LEU A 157 12.19 2.58 8.30
C LEU A 157 11.36 1.28 8.29
N SER A 158 11.92 0.20 7.74
CA SER A 158 11.26 -1.11 7.72
C SER A 158 10.99 -1.65 9.13
N SER A 159 11.93 -1.49 10.05
CA SER A 159 11.80 -1.95 11.44
C SER A 159 10.73 -1.16 12.19
N SER A 160 10.65 0.16 11.96
CA SER A 160 9.61 1.02 12.54
C SER A 160 8.20 0.67 12.06
N LEU A 161 8.07 0.16 10.84
CA LEU A 161 6.79 -0.27 10.27
C LEU A 161 6.39 -1.69 10.69
N SER A 162 7.37 -2.58 10.91
CA SER A 162 7.12 -3.97 11.33
C SER A 162 6.47 -4.04 12.72
N ILE A 163 6.88 -3.17 13.66
CA ILE A 163 6.36 -3.13 15.04
C ILE A 163 4.87 -2.72 15.11
N ARG A 164 4.30 -2.12 14.06
CA ARG A 164 2.98 -1.47 14.11
C ARG A 164 1.91 -2.11 13.20
N ASN A 165 2.18 -3.30 12.65
CA ASN A 165 1.43 -3.88 11.53
C ASN A 165 0.49 -5.06 11.89
N GLU A 166 -0.03 -5.11 13.12
CA GLU A 166 -1.01 -6.12 13.59
C GLU A 166 -2.48 -5.79 13.29
N PHE A 167 -2.78 -5.20 12.12
CA PHE A 167 -4.15 -4.86 11.73
C PHE A 167 -4.57 -5.57 10.44
N ALA A 168 -5.83 -6.01 10.43
CA ALA A 168 -6.50 -6.88 9.45
C ALA A 168 -6.25 -6.48 7.98
N ASP A 169 -6.07 -7.51 7.13
CA ASP A 169 -5.67 -7.38 5.74
C ASP A 169 -6.73 -6.66 4.89
N SER A 170 -6.39 -5.45 4.43
CA SER A 170 -7.16 -4.74 3.41
C SER A 170 -6.66 -5.13 2.01
N PRO A 171 -7.51 -5.13 0.97
CA PRO A 171 -7.12 -5.52 -0.40
C PRO A 171 -5.95 -4.68 -0.96
N ARG A 172 -5.87 -3.40 -0.58
CA ARG A 172 -4.78 -2.48 -0.93
C ARG A 172 -3.43 -2.94 -0.35
N LYS A 173 -3.43 -3.55 0.83
CA LYS A 173 -2.23 -4.11 1.49
C LYS A 173 -1.71 -5.34 0.75
N THR A 174 -2.59 -6.17 0.20
CA THR A 174 -2.22 -7.35 -0.59
C THR A 174 -1.55 -6.96 -1.90
N GLU A 175 -2.09 -5.95 -2.60
CA GLU A 175 -1.47 -5.40 -3.81
C GLU A 175 -0.08 -4.81 -3.51
N TYR A 176 0.04 -4.08 -2.40
CA TYR A 176 1.31 -3.54 -1.95
C TYR A 176 2.33 -4.63 -1.59
N ARG A 177 1.89 -5.71 -0.91
CA ARG A 177 2.74 -6.86 -0.59
C ARG A 177 3.29 -7.52 -1.85
N ARG A 178 2.45 -7.75 -2.86
CA ARG A 178 2.89 -8.29 -4.17
C ARG A 178 3.88 -7.37 -4.88
N ALA A 179 3.70 -6.05 -4.79
CA ALA A 179 4.63 -5.10 -5.36
C ALA A 179 6.00 -5.14 -4.66
N LEU A 180 6.02 -5.26 -3.33
CA LEU A 180 7.25 -5.40 -2.55
C LEU A 180 7.97 -6.73 -2.84
N GLU A 181 7.24 -7.83 -2.99
CA GLU A 181 7.80 -9.14 -3.34
C GLU A 181 8.51 -9.09 -4.71
N LEU A 182 7.92 -8.42 -5.69
CA LEU A 182 8.53 -8.21 -7.01
C LEU A 182 9.83 -7.39 -6.91
N LEU A 183 9.81 -6.33 -6.09
CA LEU A 183 10.99 -5.48 -5.85
C LEU A 183 12.10 -6.24 -5.13
N ASP A 184 11.79 -7.09 -4.15
CA ASP A 184 12.78 -7.88 -3.42
C ASP A 184 13.46 -8.94 -4.33
N TYR A 185 12.68 -9.51 -5.26
CA TYR A 185 13.21 -10.40 -6.28
C TYR A 185 14.23 -9.69 -7.19
N ASP A 186 13.90 -8.50 -7.69
CA ASP A 186 14.79 -7.69 -8.53
C ASP A 186 16.06 -7.27 -7.78
N LEU A 187 15.93 -6.93 -6.49
CA LEU A 187 17.05 -6.55 -5.64
C LEU A 187 18.00 -7.71 -5.37
N LYS A 188 17.47 -8.92 -5.13
CA LYS A 188 18.26 -10.15 -5.02
C LYS A 188 18.97 -10.49 -6.32
N ALA A 189 18.28 -10.36 -7.46
CA ALA A 189 18.90 -10.60 -8.77
C ALA A 189 20.05 -9.61 -9.04
N ALA A 190 19.85 -8.32 -8.75
CA ALA A 190 20.89 -7.30 -8.89
C ALA A 190 22.09 -7.54 -7.96
N ARG A 191 21.86 -7.91 -6.70
CA ARG A 191 22.94 -8.26 -5.76
C ARG A 191 23.73 -9.48 -6.21
N ASN A 192 23.06 -10.53 -6.68
CA ASN A 192 23.72 -11.73 -7.21
C ASN A 192 24.56 -11.40 -8.46
N ALA A 193 24.07 -10.50 -9.32
CA ALA A 193 24.83 -10.03 -10.48
C ALA A 193 26.07 -9.22 -10.07
N LEU A 194 25.97 -8.38 -9.04
CA LEU A 194 27.10 -7.61 -8.49
C LEU A 194 28.12 -8.48 -7.77
N GLN A 195 27.68 -9.53 -7.06
CA GLN A 195 28.61 -10.50 -6.45
C GLN A 195 29.43 -11.24 -7.50
N ARG A 196 28.83 -11.57 -8.65
CA ARG A 196 29.53 -12.22 -9.76
C ARG A 196 30.39 -11.25 -10.57
N ASN A 197 29.98 -9.99 -10.66
CA ASN A 197 30.73 -8.95 -11.36
C ASN A 197 30.52 -7.57 -10.67
N PRO A 198 31.45 -7.15 -9.80
CA PRO A 198 31.31 -5.91 -9.04
C PRO A 198 31.40 -4.64 -9.91
N GLY A 199 31.88 -4.76 -11.16
CA GLY A 199 31.94 -3.67 -12.12
C GLY A 199 30.67 -3.49 -12.96
N ASN A 200 29.62 -4.28 -12.71
CA ASN A 200 28.39 -4.24 -13.50
C ASN A 200 27.56 -2.98 -13.19
N THR A 201 27.77 -1.94 -13.99
CA THR A 201 27.07 -0.64 -13.90
C THR A 201 25.56 -0.78 -14.00
N ARG A 202 25.06 -1.69 -14.82
CA ARG A 202 23.63 -1.96 -15.00
C ARG A 202 23.01 -2.54 -13.73
N ALA A 203 23.70 -3.47 -13.06
CA ALA A 203 23.22 -4.05 -11.81
C ALA A 203 23.19 -3.01 -10.67
N ASN A 204 24.19 -2.12 -10.61
CA ASN A 204 24.19 -0.98 -9.68
C ASN A 204 23.01 -0.04 -9.94
N GLN A 205 22.71 0.26 -11.22
CA GLN A 205 21.62 1.15 -11.59
C GLN A 205 20.25 0.55 -11.22
N VAL A 206 20.04 -0.74 -11.45
CA VAL A 206 18.82 -1.45 -11.01
C VAL A 206 18.69 -1.41 -9.50
N LEU A 207 19.79 -1.61 -8.76
CA LEU A 207 19.80 -1.55 -7.30
C LEU A 207 19.42 -0.16 -6.78
N VAL A 208 20.00 0.91 -7.34
CA VAL A 208 19.67 2.30 -6.97
C VAL A 208 18.21 2.63 -7.25
N VAL A 209 17.71 2.32 -8.45
CA VAL A 209 16.30 2.59 -8.84
C VAL A 209 15.32 1.79 -7.98
N SER A 210 15.65 0.54 -7.65
CA SER A 210 14.79 -0.28 -6.78
C SER A 210 14.70 0.28 -5.36
N LEU A 211 15.82 0.78 -4.81
CA LEU A 211 15.85 1.42 -3.48
C LEU A 211 15.08 2.74 -3.48
N GLU A 212 15.21 3.56 -4.53
CA GLU A 212 14.45 4.81 -4.65
C GLU A 212 12.94 4.56 -4.71
N ARG A 213 12.51 3.56 -5.47
CA ARG A 213 11.09 3.14 -5.49
C ARG A 213 10.60 2.61 -4.15
N GLN A 214 11.43 1.91 -3.39
CA GLN A 214 11.08 1.46 -2.04
C GLN A 214 10.91 2.65 -1.10
N LEU A 215 11.82 3.64 -1.16
CA LEU A 215 11.72 4.85 -0.35
C LEU A 215 10.48 5.68 -0.69
N GLU A 216 10.18 5.86 -1.98
CA GLU A 216 8.97 6.57 -2.44
C GLU A 216 7.71 5.85 -1.95
N GLY A 217 7.63 4.53 -2.11
CA GLY A 217 6.48 3.74 -1.67
C GLY A 217 6.29 3.73 -0.14
N LEU A 218 7.37 3.76 0.63
CA LEU A 218 7.32 3.89 2.09
C LEU A 218 6.90 5.29 2.52
N ARG A 219 7.36 6.32 1.80
CA ARG A 219 6.99 7.73 2.04
C ARG A 219 5.50 7.96 1.75
N ASP A 220 5.01 7.45 0.63
CA ASP A 220 3.58 7.54 0.27
C ASP A 220 2.71 6.89 1.34
N LEU A 221 3.07 5.70 1.82
CA LEU A 221 2.34 5.04 2.91
C LEU A 221 2.39 5.81 4.24
N TYR A 222 3.48 6.51 4.51
CA TYR A 222 3.60 7.34 5.70
C TYR A 222 2.70 8.59 5.59
N LEU A 223 2.65 9.21 4.41
CA LEU A 223 1.83 10.40 4.13
C LEU A 223 0.32 10.07 4.08
N ASP A 224 -0.09 9.00 3.41
CA ASP A 224 -1.50 8.54 3.31
C ASP A 224 -2.11 8.18 4.68
N ARG A 225 -1.27 8.01 5.71
CA ARG A 225 -1.66 7.66 7.09
C ARG A 225 -1.62 8.83 8.06
N SER A 226 -1.09 9.97 7.63
CA SER A 226 -0.96 11.20 8.44
C SER A 226 -2.15 12.17 8.28
N PHE A 227 -3.09 11.84 7.40
CA PHE A 227 -4.38 12.49 7.20
C PHE A 227 -5.52 11.50 7.50
#